data_AF-A0A258JRK9-F1
#
_entry.id   AF-A0A258JRK9-F1
#
_cell.length_a   1.000
_cell.length_b   1.000
_cell.length_c   1.000
_cell.angle_alpha   90.00
_cell.angle_beta   90.00
_cell.angle_gamma   90.00
#
_symmetry.space_group_name_H-M   'P 1'
#
loop_
_entity.id
_entity.type
_entity.pdbx_description
1 polymer ?
#
loop_
_entity_poly.entity_id
_entity_poly.type
_entity_poly.pdbx_seq_one_letter_code
_entity_poly.pdbx_strand_id
1 'polypeptide(L)' 'QLWETTMDPNFRTLRQVTIDSLAEADRVFSMLMGDEVPPRREFIEKNAVYANIDA' A
#
# COMPACT_ATOMS: atom_id res chain seq x y z
N GLN A 1 4.82 -17.81 19.62
CA GLN A 1 4.25 -17.47 18.30
C GLN A 1 4.73 -16.13 17.76
N LEU A 2 4.30 -14.95 18.27
CA LEU A 2 4.66 -13.65 17.66
C LEU A 2 6.18 -13.40 17.63
N TRP A 3 6.86 -13.70 18.75
CA TRP A 3 8.31 -13.55 18.87
C TRP A 3 9.04 -14.34 17.77
N GLU A 4 8.72 -15.63 17.65
CA GLU A 4 9.37 -16.56 16.72
C GLU A 4 9.13 -16.20 15.25
N THR A 5 7.99 -15.62 14.91
CA THR A 5 7.63 -15.36 13.50
C THR A 5 7.96 -13.95 13.02
N THR A 6 7.91 -12.94 13.90
CA THR A 6 7.97 -11.53 13.47
C THR A 6 8.97 -10.67 14.23
N MET A 7 9.40 -11.07 15.43
CA MET A 7 10.21 -10.19 16.28
C MET A 7 11.67 -10.63 16.41
N ASP A 8 11.96 -11.93 16.34
CA ASP A 8 13.32 -12.47 16.44
C ASP A 8 14.19 -11.98 15.27
N PRO A 9 15.26 -11.20 15.50
CA PRO A 9 16.15 -10.72 14.45
C PRO A 9 16.76 -11.81 13.57
N ASN A 10 16.88 -13.05 14.06
CA ASN A 10 17.45 -14.17 13.31
C ASN A 10 16.47 -14.76 12.28
N PHE A 11 15.16 -14.59 12.49
CA PHE A 11 14.11 -15.22 11.66
C PHE A 11 13.13 -14.22 11.04
N ARG A 12 13.03 -13.01 11.58
CA ARG A 12 12.11 -11.98 11.09
C ARG A 12 12.53 -11.50 9.71
N THR A 13 11.53 -11.22 8.87
CA THR A 13 11.73 -10.55 7.59
C THR A 13 11.20 -9.12 7.69
N LEU A 14 12.10 -8.13 7.57
CA LEU A 14 11.73 -6.71 7.53
C LEU A 14 11.93 -6.16 6.12
N ARG A 15 11.09 -5.19 5.74
CA ARG A 15 11.24 -4.39 4.52
C ARG A 15 11.57 -2.97 4.92
N GLN A 16 12.73 -2.48 4.49
CA GLN A 16 13.07 -1.08 4.62
C GLN A 16 12.38 -0.29 3.51
N VAL A 17 11.61 0.73 3.88
CA VAL A 17 10.93 1.61 2.92
C VAL A 17 11.88 2.73 2.53
N THR A 18 12.06 2.95 1.23
CA THR A 18 12.82 4.06 0.64
C THR A 18 11.90 4.94 -0.18
N ILE A 19 12.20 6.23 -0.28
CA ILE A 19 11.44 7.18 -1.10
C ILE A 19 12.30 7.54 -2.31
N ASP A 20 11.84 7.14 -3.49
CA ASP A 20 12.57 7.39 -4.74
C ASP A 20 12.34 8.80 -5.28
N SER A 21 11.12 9.32 -5.13
CA SER A 21 10.72 10.65 -5.60
C SER A 21 9.75 11.30 -4.61
N LEU A 22 10.19 12.41 -4.00
CA LEU A 22 9.36 13.16 -3.05
C LEU A 22 8.11 13.73 -3.73
N ALA A 23 8.26 14.30 -4.92
CA ALA A 23 7.15 14.91 -5.65
C ALA A 23 6.09 13.89 -6.07
N GLU A 24 6.49 12.65 -6.39
CA GLU A 24 5.54 11.59 -6.68
C GLU A 24 4.86 11.07 -5.42
N ALA A 25 5.63 10.86 -4.35
CA ALA A 25 5.10 10.46 -3.06
C ALA A 25 4.00 11.43 -2.58
N ASP A 26 4.26 12.74 -2.61
CA ASP A 26 3.29 13.77 -2.21
C ASP A 26 2.00 13.69 -3.04
N ARG A 27 2.12 13.54 -4.37
CA ARG A 27 0.95 13.38 -5.25
C ARG A 27 0.14 12.15 -4.90
N VAL A 28 0.79 11.02 -4.67
CA VAL A 28 0.13 9.75 -4.29
C VAL A 28 -0.54 9.89 -2.92
N PHE A 29 0.12 10.52 -1.95
CA PHE A 29 -0.46 10.80 -0.64
C PHE A 29 -1.70 11.69 -0.74
N SER A 30 -1.65 12.80 -1.47
CA SER A 30 -2.82 13.68 -1.65
C SER A 30 -3.98 12.96 -2.34
N MET A 31 -3.71 12.19 -3.39
CA MET A 31 -4.74 11.46 -4.13
C MET A 31 -5.39 10.35 -3.29
N LEU A 32 -4.60 9.58 -2.53
CA LEU A 32 -5.11 8.43 -1.79
C LEU A 32 -5.60 8.79 -0.39
N MET A 33 -5.00 9.79 0.26
CA MET A 33 -5.26 10.13 1.67
C MET A 33 -5.87 11.53 1.87
N GLY A 34 -6.05 12.31 0.80
CA GLY A 34 -6.70 13.62 0.87
C GLY A 34 -8.22 13.56 1.06
N ASP A 35 -8.85 14.72 1.14
CA ASP A 35 -10.30 14.81 1.39
C ASP A 35 -11.15 14.57 0.14
N GLU A 36 -10.55 14.68 -1.04
CA GLU A 36 -11.24 14.51 -2.31
C GLU A 36 -11.52 13.03 -2.62
N VAL A 37 -12.80 12.69 -2.65
CA VAL A 37 -13.27 11.34 -2.99
C VAL A 37 -13.14 10.98 -4.48
N PRO A 38 -13.43 11.88 -5.45
CA PRO A 38 -13.40 11.51 -6.87
C PRO A 38 -12.05 10.97 -7.37
N PRO A 39 -10.89 11.63 -7.11
CA PRO A 39 -9.59 11.14 -7.56
C PRO A 39 -9.25 9.75 -7.01
N ARG A 40 -9.59 9.50 -5.74
CA ARG A 40 -9.41 8.19 -5.10
C ARG A 40 -10.25 7.12 -5.78
N ARG A 41 -11.51 7.41 -6.11
CA ARG A 41 -12.42 6.46 -6.77
C ARG A 41 -11.88 6.07 -8.15
N GLU A 42 -11.51 7.05 -8.96
CA GLU A 42 -10.95 6.80 -10.29
C GLU A 42 -9.67 5.95 -10.21
N PHE A 43 -8.81 6.22 -9.23
CA PHE A 43 -7.62 5.41 -9.00
C PHE A 43 -7.96 3.95 -8.67
N ILE A 44 -8.94 3.71 -7.79
CA ILE A 44 -9.36 2.36 -7.41
C ILE A 44 -9.95 1.64 -8.63
N GLU A 45 -10.89 2.26 -9.35
CA GLU A 45 -11.54 1.65 -10.52
C GLU A 45 -10.54 1.27 -11.61
N LYS A 46 -9.49 2.08 -11.81
CA LYS A 46 -8.45 1.82 -12.80
C LYS A 46 -7.49 0.68 -12.41
N ASN A 47 -7.20 0.51 -11.12
CA ASN A 47 -6.14 -0.38 -10.65
C ASN A 47 -6.64 -1.63 -9.92
N ALA A 48 -7.92 -1.67 -9.54
CA ALA A 48 -8.52 -2.82 -8.87
C ALA A 48 -8.67 -3.97 -9.85
N VAL A 49 -8.00 -5.09 -9.56
CA VAL A 49 -8.23 -6.35 -10.27
C VAL A 49 -9.38 -7.06 -9.56
N TYR A 50 -10.54 -7.09 -10.22
CA TYR A 50 -11.68 -7.86 -9.72
C TYR A 50 -11.35 -9.35 -9.85
N ALA A 51 -11.26 -10.03 -8.71
CA ALA A 51 -11.13 -11.48 -8.71
C ALA A 51 -12.46 -12.12 -9.11
N ASN A 52 -12.43 -13.06 -10.04
CA ASN A 52 -13.55 -13.96 -10.27
C ASN A 52 -13.60 -14.92 -9.08
N ILE A 53 -14.53 -14.72 -8.15
CA ILE A 53 -14.83 -15.70 -7.11
C ILE A 53 -15.88 -16.63 -7.73
N ASP A 54 -15.52 -17.90 -7.90
CA ASP A 54 -16.39 -18.94 -8.47
C ASP A 54 -17.74 -18.96 -7.72
N ALA A 55 -18.84 -18.97 -8.48
CA ALA A 55 -20.22 -18.93 -8.00
C ALA A 55 -20.72 -20.28 -7.49
#